data_AF-A0A0H4PDJ5-F1
#
_entry.id   AF-A0A0H4PDJ5-F1
#
_cell.length_a   1.000
_cell.length_b   1.000
_cell.length_c   1.000
_cell.angle_alpha   90.00
_cell.angle_beta   90.00
_cell.angle_gamma   90.00
#
_symmetry.space_group_name_H-M   'P 1'
#
loop_
_entity.id
_entity.type
_entity.pdbx_description
1 polymer ?
#
loop_
_entity_poly.entity_id
_entity_poly.type
_entity_poly.pdbx_seq_one_letter_code
_entity_poly.pdbx_strand_id
1 'polypeptide(L)'
;MKKVILVLTACILTVLSFAKERTDKTFLIIFDKDELAYHQANPSIMELNFSSTFHTKLYSGNSETALLVTVPFADWTVCEMGKAIVKVSVSKELALEEVAFRIIDLDVSRKNFKSLLSDSSGQNNQGKNSTN
;
A
#
# COMPACT_ATOMS: atom_id res chain seq x y z
N MET A 1 0.91 16.37 -48.36
CA MET A 1 0.63 17.04 -47.07
C MET A 1 -0.11 16.16 -46.06
N LYS A 2 -1.27 15.56 -46.41
CA LYS A 2 -2.06 14.70 -45.48
C LYS A 2 -1.31 13.51 -44.87
N LYS A 3 -0.46 12.83 -45.66
CA LYS A 3 0.35 11.68 -45.20
C LYS A 3 1.46 12.08 -44.21
N VAL A 4 2.03 13.28 -44.37
CA VAL A 4 3.10 13.80 -43.49
C VAL A 4 2.51 14.17 -42.13
N ILE A 5 1.33 14.80 -42.12
CA ILE A 5 0.60 15.10 -40.89
C ILE A 5 0.25 13.81 -40.13
N LEU A 6 -0.21 12.78 -40.83
CA LEU A 6 -0.56 11.50 -40.20
C LEU A 6 0.65 10.81 -39.55
N VAL A 7 1.81 10.82 -40.21
CA VAL A 7 3.05 10.26 -39.66
C VAL A 7 3.54 11.08 -38.46
N LEU A 8 3.43 12.41 -38.52
CA LEU A 8 3.81 13.28 -37.41
C LEU A 8 2.91 13.05 -36.18
N THR A 9 1.59 12.95 -36.37
CA THR A 9 0.64 12.66 -35.29
C THR A 9 0.89 11.28 -34.70
N ALA A 10 1.19 10.27 -35.53
CA ALA A 10 1.50 8.92 -35.05
C ALA A 10 2.78 8.89 -34.19
N CYS A 11 3.84 9.62 -34.57
CA CYS A 11 5.06 9.72 -33.76
C CYS A 11 4.87 10.47 -32.44
N ILE A 12 3.97 11.46 -32.39
CA ILE A 12 3.67 12.18 -31.14
C ILE A 12 2.86 11.29 -30.18
N LEU A 13 2.00 10.42 -30.70
CA LEU A 13 1.21 9.51 -29.87
C LEU A 13 2.04 8.39 -29.23
N THR A 14 3.13 7.94 -29.86
CA THR A 14 3.98 6.88 -29.31
C THR A 14 4.84 7.36 -28.14
N VAL A 15 5.25 8.64 -28.12
CA VAL A 15 6.02 9.20 -26.99
C VAL A 15 5.15 9.52 -25.76
N LEU A 16 3.83 9.65 -25.94
CA LEU A 16 2.88 9.85 -24.82
C LEU A 16 2.58 8.55 -24.06
N SER A 17 3.03 7.39 -24.55
CA SER A 17 2.71 6.09 -23.97
C SER A 17 3.77 5.54 -23.00
N PHE A 18 4.80 6.33 -22.66
CA PHE A 18 5.68 6.00 -21.54
C PHE A 18 4.98 6.30 -20.21
N ALA A 19 3.99 5.47 -19.86
CA ALA A 19 3.42 5.45 -18.53
C ALA A 19 4.54 5.02 -17.56
N LYS A 20 5.02 5.97 -16.75
CA LYS A 20 6.00 5.70 -15.69
C LYS A 20 5.43 4.60 -14.81
N GLU A 21 6.16 3.49 -14.69
CA GLU A 21 5.78 2.38 -13.83
C GLU A 21 5.58 2.95 -12.41
N ARG A 22 4.35 2.84 -11.91
CA ARG A 22 4.01 3.40 -10.61
C ARG A 22 4.71 2.59 -9.54
N THR A 23 5.67 3.22 -8.87
CA THR A 23 6.33 2.71 -7.67
C THR A 23 5.50 3.07 -6.43
N ASP A 24 4.18 2.90 -6.54
CA ASP A 24 3.26 3.12 -5.43
C ASP A 24 3.47 1.99 -4.42
N LYS A 25 3.37 2.31 -3.14
CA LYS A 25 3.37 1.34 -2.05
C LYS A 25 2.09 1.49 -1.23
N THR A 26 1.48 0.38 -0.87
CA THR A 26 0.28 0.40 -0.01
C THR A 26 0.55 -0.16 1.38
N PHE A 27 0.24 0.65 2.39
CA PHE A 27 0.22 0.25 3.79
C PHE A 27 -1.21 -0.08 4.24
N LEU A 28 -1.34 -1.15 5.01
CA LEU A 28 -2.52 -1.47 5.80
C LEU A 28 -2.21 -1.20 7.27
N ILE A 29 -2.93 -0.26 7.85
CA ILE A 29 -2.86 0.09 9.26
C ILE A 29 -4.09 -0.50 9.93
N ILE A 30 -3.89 -1.38 10.91
CA ILE A 30 -4.95 -1.94 11.75
C ILE A 30 -4.84 -1.23 13.09
N PHE A 31 -5.92 -0.58 13.52
CA PHE A 31 -5.94 0.16 14.77
C PHE A 31 -6.23 -0.76 15.95
N ASP A 32 -5.63 -0.45 17.10
CA ASP A 32 -5.98 -1.08 18.36
C ASP A 32 -7.17 -0.35 18.98
N LYS A 33 -8.26 -1.07 19.22
CA LYS A 33 -9.51 -0.48 19.73
C LYS A 33 -9.33 0.13 21.13
N ASP A 34 -8.55 -0.52 21.99
CA ASP A 34 -8.34 -0.07 23.36
C ASP A 34 -7.45 1.17 23.38
N GLU A 35 -6.41 1.22 22.53
CA GLU A 35 -5.57 2.42 22.38
C GLU A 35 -6.35 3.58 21.75
N LEU A 36 -7.19 3.31 20.75
CA LEU A 36 -8.07 4.33 20.18
C LEU A 36 -8.97 4.94 21.26
N ALA A 37 -9.56 4.10 22.12
CA ALA A 37 -10.41 4.55 23.22
C ALA A 37 -9.63 5.32 24.28
N TYR A 38 -8.46 4.81 24.70
CA TYR A 38 -7.58 5.44 25.68
C TYR A 38 -7.09 6.81 25.21
N HIS A 39 -6.70 6.94 23.94
CA HIS A 39 -6.25 8.19 23.37
C HIS A 39 -7.38 9.12 22.91
N GLN A 40 -8.65 8.69 22.99
CA GLN A 40 -9.81 9.37 22.40
C GLN A 40 -9.58 9.70 20.90
N ALA A 41 -8.93 8.77 20.20
CA ALA A 41 -8.52 8.92 18.82
C ALA A 41 -9.69 8.63 17.87
N ASN A 42 -9.81 9.44 16.83
CA ASN A 42 -10.79 9.27 15.77
C ASN A 42 -10.07 8.84 14.47
N PRO A 43 -10.28 7.60 14.00
CA PRO A 43 -9.69 7.11 12.75
C PRO A 43 -10.01 7.95 11.50
N SER A 44 -11.17 8.60 11.45
CA SER A 44 -11.50 9.53 10.35
C SER A 44 -10.64 10.79 10.38
N ILE A 45 -10.24 11.28 11.56
CA ILE A 45 -9.27 12.39 11.65
C ILE A 45 -7.90 11.91 11.18
N MET A 46 -7.49 10.70 11.55
CA MET A 46 -6.23 10.12 11.08
C MET A 46 -6.19 9.95 9.56
N GLU A 47 -7.26 9.48 8.92
CA GLU A 47 -7.38 9.43 7.46
C GLU A 47 -7.12 10.80 6.81
N LEU A 48 -7.64 11.89 7.41
CA LEU A 48 -7.43 13.26 6.91
C LEU A 48 -5.96 13.72 6.96
N ASN A 49 -5.13 13.16 7.85
CA ASN A 49 -3.71 13.50 7.89
C ASN A 49 -2.99 13.07 6.60
N PHE A 50 -3.48 12.02 5.95
CA PHE A 50 -2.87 11.43 4.76
C PHE A 50 -3.63 11.76 3.47
N SER A 51 -4.95 12.00 3.54
CA SER A 51 -5.82 12.13 2.36
C SER A 51 -5.52 13.34 1.48
N SER A 52 -4.82 14.34 2.00
CA SER A 52 -4.37 15.52 1.23
C SER A 52 -3.27 15.19 0.21
N THR A 53 -2.46 14.16 0.49
CA THR A 53 -1.25 13.85 -0.28
C THR A 53 -1.29 12.43 -0.87
N PHE A 54 -2.00 11.51 -0.20
CA PHE A 54 -2.00 10.08 -0.51
C PHE A 54 -3.41 9.57 -0.76
N HIS A 55 -3.51 8.49 -1.54
CA HIS A 55 -4.78 7.80 -1.68
C HIS A 55 -5.05 7.00 -0.41
N THR A 56 -6.21 7.25 0.21
CA THR A 56 -6.58 6.63 1.49
C THR A 56 -7.95 6.00 1.43
N LYS A 57 -8.14 4.98 2.26
CA LYS A 57 -9.46 4.38 2.47
C LYS A 57 -9.58 3.81 3.87
N LEU A 58 -10.44 4.41 4.67
CA LEU A 58 -10.83 3.92 5.97
C LEU A 58 -11.91 2.83 5.87
N TYR A 59 -11.71 1.75 6.62
CA TYR A 59 -12.66 0.66 6.82
C TYR A 59 -13.05 0.64 8.29
N SER A 60 -14.35 0.70 8.55
CA SER A 60 -14.96 0.61 9.88
C SER A 60 -16.23 -0.24 9.82
N GLY A 61 -16.64 -0.83 10.95
CA GLY A 61 -17.87 -1.63 11.04
C GLY A 61 -17.69 -2.88 11.89
N ASN A 62 -18.08 -4.04 11.35
CA ASN A 62 -18.04 -5.34 12.05
C ASN A 62 -16.65 -5.97 12.16
N SER A 63 -15.64 -5.34 11.58
CA SER A 63 -14.23 -5.75 11.66
C SER A 63 -13.42 -4.71 12.42
N GLU A 64 -12.19 -5.04 12.77
CA GLU A 64 -11.26 -4.05 13.30
C GLU A 64 -11.12 -2.86 12.35
N THR A 65 -11.01 -1.67 12.95
CA THR A 65 -10.87 -0.44 12.17
C THR A 65 -9.53 -0.46 11.48
N ALA A 66 -9.53 -0.20 10.18
CA ALA A 66 -8.32 -0.25 9.38
C ALA A 66 -8.25 0.88 8.37
N LEU A 67 -7.05 1.39 8.12
CA LEU A 67 -6.79 2.43 7.14
C LEU A 67 -5.81 1.90 6.08
N LEU A 68 -6.21 2.00 4.82
CA LEU A 68 -5.28 1.85 3.70
C LEU A 68 -4.68 3.21 3.35
N VAL A 69 -3.37 3.25 3.16
CA VAL A 69 -2.64 4.42 2.67
C VAL A 69 -1.74 3.99 1.52
N THR A 70 -1.97 4.53 0.34
CA THR A 70 -1.10 4.32 -0.83
C THR A 70 -0.24 5.55 -1.06
N VAL A 71 1.07 5.39 -0.84
CA VAL A 71 2.08 6.44 -1.04
C VAL A 71 2.73 6.29 -2.41
N PRO A 72 3.13 7.38 -3.08
CA PRO A 72 3.77 7.33 -4.40
C PRO A 72 5.29 7.03 -4.34
N PHE A 73 5.81 6.64 -3.18
CA PHE A 73 7.24 6.43 -2.90
C PHE A 73 7.48 5.01 -2.40
N ALA A 74 8.29 4.23 -3.11
CA ALA A 74 8.53 2.81 -2.78
C ALA A 74 9.52 2.58 -1.64
N ASP A 75 10.31 3.60 -1.27
CA ASP A 75 11.33 3.55 -0.21
C ASP A 75 10.75 3.73 1.20
N TRP A 76 9.55 4.31 1.33
CA TRP A 76 8.88 4.47 2.62
C TRP A 76 8.72 3.11 3.32
N THR A 77 9.14 3.03 4.58
CA THR A 77 9.16 1.80 5.38
C THR A 77 8.00 1.74 6.37
N VAL A 78 7.71 0.54 6.88
CA VAL A 78 6.71 0.35 7.95
C VAL A 78 7.09 1.15 9.20
N CYS A 79 8.38 1.20 9.56
CA CYS A 79 8.88 1.95 10.70
C CYS A 79 8.68 3.47 10.52
N GLU A 80 8.92 4.00 9.32
CA GLU A 80 8.68 5.42 9.03
C GLU A 80 7.19 5.75 9.07
N MET A 81 6.33 4.85 8.58
CA MET A 81 4.88 5.00 8.70
C MET A 81 4.43 5.00 10.17
N GLY A 82 4.98 4.12 11.00
CA GLY A 82 4.67 4.07 12.45
C GLY A 82 5.08 5.32 13.20
N LYS A 83 6.24 5.88 12.86
CA LYS A 83 6.76 7.13 13.46
C LYS A 83 6.11 8.40 12.93
N ALA A 84 5.24 8.30 11.92
CA ALA A 84 4.53 9.46 11.39
C ALA A 84 3.67 10.07 12.50
N ILE A 85 3.89 11.36 12.79
CA ILE A 85 3.08 12.10 13.75
C ILE A 85 1.73 12.40 13.09
N VAL A 86 0.66 11.90 13.70
CA VAL A 86 -0.70 12.05 13.20
C VAL A 86 -1.57 12.74 14.23
N LYS A 87 -2.42 13.63 13.73
CA LYS A 87 -3.52 14.19 14.51
C LYS A 87 -4.58 13.12 14.74
N VAL A 88 -4.82 12.79 16.00
CA VAL A 88 -5.81 11.77 16.39
C VAL A 88 -7.11 12.37 16.91
N SER A 89 -7.06 13.61 17.40
CA SER A 89 -8.22 14.38 17.85
C SER A 89 -8.00 15.87 17.60
N VAL A 90 -8.93 16.74 17.98
CA VAL A 90 -8.81 18.20 17.73
C VAL A 90 -7.55 18.80 18.36
N SER A 91 -7.10 18.28 19.51
CA SER A 91 -6.01 18.85 20.32
C SER A 91 -4.84 17.88 20.58
N LYS A 92 -4.86 16.68 19.99
CA LYS A 92 -3.86 15.64 20.28
C LYS A 92 -3.22 15.11 19.01
N GLU A 93 -1.90 15.00 19.07
CA GLU A 93 -1.04 14.38 18.06
C GLU A 93 -0.18 13.32 18.76
N LEU A 94 0.11 12.24 18.05
CA LEU A 94 0.93 11.12 18.54
C LEU A 94 1.55 10.37 17.36
N ALA A 95 2.52 9.51 17.63
CA ALA A 95 3.05 8.63 16.59
C ALA A 95 2.01 7.58 16.22
N LEU A 96 1.79 7.32 14.93
CA LEU A 96 0.78 6.37 14.46
C LEU A 96 0.89 4.99 15.13
N GLU A 97 2.10 4.55 15.45
CA GLU A 97 2.37 3.29 16.16
C GLU A 97 1.77 3.21 17.57
N GLU A 98 1.48 4.34 18.23
CA GLU A 98 0.86 4.35 19.56
C GLU A 98 -0.63 3.95 19.53
N VAL A 99 -1.29 4.02 18.38
CA VAL A 99 -2.71 3.65 18.21
C VAL A 99 -2.92 2.53 17.18
N ALA A 100 -1.85 2.10 16.53
CA ALA A 100 -1.88 1.01 15.56
C ALA A 100 -1.51 -0.31 16.22
N PHE A 101 -2.44 -1.27 16.20
CA PHE A 101 -2.14 -2.67 16.53
C PHE A 101 -1.07 -3.23 15.58
N ARG A 102 -1.19 -2.91 14.28
CA ARG A 102 -0.22 -3.37 13.27
C ARG A 102 -0.19 -2.47 12.05
N ILE A 103 1.00 -2.25 11.51
CA ILE A 103 1.22 -1.61 10.23
C ILE A 103 1.87 -2.62 9.30
N ILE A 104 1.29 -2.82 8.12
CA ILE A 104 1.67 -3.89 7.18
C ILE A 104 1.97 -3.27 5.81
N ASP A 105 3.15 -3.57 5.26
CA ASP A 105 3.45 -3.35 3.85
C ASP A 105 2.79 -4.48 3.02
N LEU A 106 1.76 -4.12 2.25
CA LEU A 106 1.01 -5.08 1.44
C LEU A 106 1.80 -5.60 0.24
N ASP A 107 2.77 -4.84 -0.25
CA ASP A 107 3.60 -5.25 -1.40
C ASP A 107 4.63 -6.28 -0.98
N VAL A 108 5.26 -6.10 0.18
CA VAL A 108 6.11 -7.13 0.80
C VAL A 108 5.29 -8.38 1.07
N SER A 109 4.08 -8.23 1.63
CA SER A 109 3.19 -9.37 1.92
C SER A 109 2.83 -10.14 0.64
N ARG A 110 2.52 -9.43 -0.46
CA ARG A 110 2.22 -10.04 -1.77
C ARG A 110 3.44 -10.72 -2.38
N LYS A 111 4.62 -10.11 -2.30
CA LYS A 111 5.88 -10.70 -2.80
C LYS A 111 6.21 -11.99 -2.06
N ASN A 112 6.13 -11.96 -0.73
CA ASN A 112 6.37 -13.13 0.11
C ASN A 112 5.38 -14.25 -0.21
N PHE A 113 4.09 -13.92 -0.32
CA PHE A 113 3.06 -14.90 -0.69
C PHE A 113 3.33 -15.54 -2.06
N LYS A 114 3.71 -14.75 -3.07
CA LYS A 114 4.08 -15.28 -4.41
C LYS A 114 5.30 -16.19 -4.34
N SER A 115 6.32 -15.83 -3.57
CA SER A 115 7.53 -16.66 -3.37
C SER A 115 7.18 -18.02 -2.77
N LEU A 116 6.34 -18.03 -1.72
CA LEU A 116 5.91 -19.27 -1.08
C LEU A 116 5.13 -20.19 -2.03
N LEU A 117 4.30 -19.62 -2.91
CA LEU A 117 3.58 -20.39 -3.93
C LEU A 117 4.51 -20.97 -5.01
N SER A 118 5.54 -20.24 -5.43
CA SER A 118 6.53 -20.75 -6.39
C SER A 118 7.38 -21.87 -5.79
N ASP A 119 7.75 -21.75 -4.51
CA ASP A 119 8.54 -22.78 -3.82
C ASP A 119 7.71 -24.07 -3.61
N SER A 120 6.42 -23.92 -3.32
CA SER A 120 5.49 -25.05 -3.16
C SER A 120 5.20 -25.79 -4.47
N SER A 121 5.24 -25.12 -5.62
CA SER A 121 4.97 -25.75 -6.93
C SER A 121 6.19 -26.48 -7.51
N GLY A 122 7.40 -26.18 -7.03
CA GLY A 122 8.62 -26.90 -7.38
C GLY A 122 8.78 -28.28 -6.72
N GLN A 123 8.13 -28.53 -5.58
CA GLN A 123 8.25 -29.80 -4.86
C GLN A 123 7.40 -30.95 -5.45
N ASN A 124 6.39 -30.65 -6.27
CA ASN A 124 5.51 -31.69 -6.84
C ASN A 124 6.06 -32.36 -8.13
N ASN A 125 7.19 -31.89 -8.68
CA ASN A 125 7.73 -32.37 -9.96
C ASN A 125 9.03 -33.18 -9.87
N GLN A 126 9.56 -33.48 -8.68
CA GLN A 126 10.78 -34.30 -8.52
C GLN A 126 10.51 -35.80 -8.24
N GLY A 127 9.29 -36.30 -8.49
CA GLY A 127 8.91 -37.71 -8.26
C GLY A 127 8.85 -38.60 -9.51
N LYS A 128 9.15 -38.11 -10.72
CA LYS A 128 9.12 -38.90 -11.96
C LYS A 128 10.40 -38.68 -12.76
N ASN A 129 11.48 -39.33 -12.35
CA ASN A 129 12.59 -39.73 -13.23
C ASN A 129 13.51 -40.70 -12.45
N SER A 130 13.02 -41.92 -12.26
CA SER A 130 13.86 -43.09 -11.98
C SER A 130 13.04 -44.36 -12.22
N THR A 131 12.86 -44.73 -13.48
CA THR A 131 12.78 -46.15 -13.87
C THR A 131 13.10 -46.33 -15.35
N ASN A 132 14.04 -47.26 -15.58
CA ASN A 132 14.53 -47.88 -16.82
C ASN A 132 15.44 -47.07 -17.74
#